data_AF-A0A7X7D4T2-F1
#
_entry.id   AF-A0A7X7D4T2-F1
#
_cell.length_a   1.000
_cell.length_b   1.000
_cell.length_c   1.000
_cell.angle_alpha   90.00
_cell.angle_beta   90.00
_cell.angle_gamma   90.00
#
_symmetry.space_group_name_H-M   'P 1'
#
loop_
_entity.id
_entity.type
_entity.pdbx_description
1 polymer ?
#
loop_
_entity_poly.entity_id
_entity_poly.type
_entity_poly.pdbx_seq_one_letter_code
_entity_poly.pdbx_strand_id
1 'polypeptide(L)' 'MSDQPVAADHPGYVWVLDCPCGERLRGDSEDEIVDISLAHLGERHPDLEYERDHILFMATKFRR' A
#
# COMPACT_ATOMS: atom_id res chain seq x y z
N MET A 1 -14.19 10.81 16.88
CA MET A 1 -14.41 9.87 15.76
C MET A 1 -13.50 10.35 14.66
N SER A 2 -12.51 9.54 14.28
CA SER A 2 -11.34 9.99 13.53
C SER A 2 -11.70 10.33 12.09
N ASP A 3 -11.74 11.63 11.80
CA ASP A 3 -11.71 12.18 10.45
C ASP A 3 -10.25 12.16 10.00
N GLN A 4 -9.82 11.06 9.38
CA GLN A 4 -8.55 11.03 8.67
C GLN A 4 -8.83 11.50 7.24
N PRO A 5 -8.30 12.66 6.81
CA PRO A 5 -8.47 13.11 5.45
C PRO A 5 -7.73 12.14 4.53
N VAL A 6 -8.50 11.37 3.77
CA VAL A 6 -8.01 10.49 2.71
C VAL A 6 -7.46 11.36 1.58
N ALA A 7 -6.32 10.97 1.02
CA ALA A 7 -5.63 11.61 -0.11
C ALA A 7 -5.00 12.98 0.19
N ALA A 8 -4.03 13.01 1.11
CA ALA A 8 -2.94 13.97 0.98
C ALA A 8 -1.89 13.36 0.06
N ASP A 9 -2.06 13.59 -1.25
CA ASP A 9 -1.00 13.54 -2.24
C ASP A 9 0.17 14.36 -1.68
N HIS A 10 1.14 13.68 -1.07
CA HIS A 10 2.25 14.35 -0.43
C HIS A 10 3.43 14.26 -1.40
N PRO A 11 3.81 15.36 -2.08
CA PRO A 11 4.85 15.37 -3.13
C PRO A 11 6.28 15.11 -2.64
N GLY A 12 6.44 14.50 -1.46
CA GLY A 12 7.72 14.16 -0.84
C GLY A 12 7.68 12.88 -0.01
N TYR A 13 6.65 12.04 -0.12
CA TYR A 13 6.68 10.71 0.48
C TYR A 13 6.41 9.64 -0.57
N VAL A 14 7.13 8.53 -0.45
CA VAL A 14 6.90 7.32 -1.24
C VAL A 14 6.47 6.22 -0.29
N TRP A 15 5.43 5.51 -0.66
CA TRP A 15 4.95 4.34 0.05
C TRP A 15 5.62 3.11 -0.51
N VAL A 16 6.18 2.30 0.38
CA VAL A 16 6.88 1.07 0.01
C VAL A 16 6.31 -0.07 0.83
N LEU A 17 5.87 -1.13 0.16
CA LEU A 17 5.42 -2.35 0.81
C LEU A 17 6.35 -3.49 0.45
N ASP A 18 6.96 -4.09 1.46
CA ASP A 18 7.74 -5.31 1.32
C ASP A 18 6.79 -6.50 1.52
N CYS A 19 6.40 -7.13 0.41
CA CYS A 19 5.58 -8.33 0.47
C CYS A 19 6.38 -9.48 1.09
N PRO A 20 5.80 -10.27 2.00
CA PRO A 20 6.47 -11.45 2.57
C PRO A 20 6.81 -12.51 1.51
N CYS A 21 6.20 -12.42 0.32
CA CYS A 21 6.51 -13.23 -0.85
C CYS A 21 7.88 -12.89 -1.49
N GLY A 22 8.50 -11.77 -1.12
CA GLY A 22 9.78 -11.29 -1.65
C GLY A 22 9.66 -10.17 -2.69
N GLU A 23 8.43 -9.80 -3.10
CA GLU A 23 8.20 -8.70 -4.03
C GLU A 23 8.20 -7.35 -3.28
N ARG A 24 8.80 -6.32 -3.89
CA ARG A 24 8.83 -4.97 -3.31
C ARG A 24 7.98 -4.02 -4.14
N LEU A 25 6.87 -3.59 -3.56
CA LEU A 25 5.92 -2.69 -4.19
C LEU A 25 6.19 -1.25 -3.75
N ARG A 26 5.97 -0.30 -4.67
CA ARG A 26 6.16 1.13 -4.42
C ARG A 26 5.05 1.93 -5.07
N GLY A 27 4.56 2.94 -4.37
CA GLY A 27 3.57 3.89 -4.89
C GLY A 27 3.86 5.30 -4.35
N ASP A 28 3.52 6.33 -5.12
CA ASP A 28 3.68 7.72 -4.70
C ASP A 28 2.56 8.15 -3.73
N SER A 29 1.48 7.38 -3.65
CA SER A 29 0.35 7.61 -2.73
C SER A 29 -0.10 6.35 -2.00
N GLU A 30 -0.93 6.55 -0.96
CA GLU A 30 -1.59 5.46 -0.22
C GLU A 30 -2.52 4.65 -1.14
N ASP A 31 -3.27 5.33 -2.00
CA ASP A 31 -4.15 4.66 -2.97
C ASP A 31 -3.35 3.83 -3.97
N GLU A 32 -2.25 4.38 -4.48
CA GLU A 32 -1.44 3.70 -5.48
C GLU A 32 -0.75 2.45 -4.91
N ILE A 33 -0.18 2.51 -3.70
CA ILE A 33 0.43 1.31 -3.09
C ILE A 33 -0.63 0.23 -2.80
N VAL A 34 -1.87 0.64 -2.48
CA VAL A 34 -2.99 -0.26 -2.24
C VAL A 34 -3.42 -0.95 -3.53
N ASP A 35 -3.65 -0.19 -4.60
CA ASP A 35 -4.04 -0.73 -5.89
C ASP A 35 -2.99 -1.70 -6.43
N ILE A 36 -1.70 -1.33 -6.35
CA ILE A 36 -0.59 -2.19 -6.76
C ILE A 36 -0.55 -3.47 -5.92
N SER A 37 -0.75 -3.37 -4.60
CA SER A 37 -0.72 -4.53 -3.70
C SER A 37 -1.92 -5.45 -3.91
N LEU A 38 -3.12 -4.91 -4.08
CA LEU A 38 -4.33 -5.69 -4.35
C LEU A 38 -4.25 -6.40 -5.70
N ALA A 39 -3.74 -5.73 -6.73
CA ALA A 39 -3.49 -6.36 -8.03
C ALA A 39 -2.50 -7.53 -7.89
N HIS A 40 -1.37 -7.31 -7.21
CA HIS A 40 -0.39 -8.37 -6.94
C HIS A 40 -0.99 -9.56 -6.17
N LEU A 41 -1.78 -9.28 -5.13
CA LEU A 41 -2.45 -10.33 -4.34
C LEU A 41 -3.43 -11.13 -5.20
N GLY A 42 -4.29 -10.47 -6.00
CA GLY A 42 -5.23 -11.18 -6.87
C GLY A 42 -4.55 -12.08 -7.91
N GLU A 43 -3.38 -11.68 -8.41
CA GLU A 43 -2.63 -12.47 -9.40
C GLU A 43 -1.77 -13.58 -8.78
N ARG A 44 -1.14 -13.32 -7.64
CA ARG A 44 -0.11 -14.21 -7.06
C ARG A 44 -0.64 -15.04 -5.90
N HIS A 45 -1.66 -14.55 -5.20
CA HIS A 45 -2.20 -15.07 -3.96
C HIS A 45 -3.74 -14.98 -3.93
N PRO A 46 -4.46 -15.67 -4.83
CA PRO A 46 -5.92 -15.58 -4.93
C PRO A 46 -6.65 -16.07 -3.67
N ASP A 47 -5.98 -16.85 -2.82
CA ASP A 47 -6.52 -17.34 -1.54
C ASP A 47 -6.33 -16.34 -0.38
N LEU A 48 -5.63 -15.23 -0.60
CA LEU A 48 -5.38 -14.21 0.42
C LEU A 48 -6.23 -12.97 0.15
N GLU A 49 -7.15 -12.68 1.06
CA GLU A 49 -7.90 -11.42 1.07
C GLU A 49 -7.23 -10.45 2.04
N TYR A 50 -6.67 -9.37 1.49
CA TYR A 50 -6.22 -8.22 2.27
C TYR A 50 -7.12 -7.04 1.98
N GLU A 51 -7.38 -6.25 3.01
CA GLU A 51 -8.06 -4.98 2.91
C GLU A 51 -7.04 -3.84 2.78
N ARG A 52 -7.51 -2.70 2.29
CA ARG A 52 -6.73 -1.45 2.19
C ARG A 52 -5.95 -1.14 3.47
N ASP A 53 -6.62 -1.25 4.61
CA ASP A 53 -6.04 -0.94 5.91
C ASP A 53 -4.93 -1.91 6.31
N HIS A 54 -5.06 -3.20 5.98
CA HIS A 54 -4.00 -4.18 6.24
C HIS A 54 -2.74 -3.87 5.41
N ILE A 55 -2.94 -3.51 4.14
CA ILE A 55 -1.86 -3.14 3.23
C ILE A 55 -1.16 -1.87 3.75
N LEU A 56 -1.91 -0.83 4.10
CA LEU A 56 -1.35 0.41 4.63
C LEU A 56 -0.67 0.24 5.98
N PHE A 57 -1.13 -0.70 6.80
CA PHE A 57 -0.48 -1.03 8.07
C PHE A 57 0.89 -1.70 7.87
N MET A 58 1.04 -2.50 6.80
CA MET A 58 2.32 -3.14 6.45
C MET A 58 3.23 -2.21 5.61
N ALA A 59 2.65 -1.25 4.91
CA ALA A 59 3.39 -0.31 4.09
C ALA A 59 4.21 0.64 4.96
N THR A 60 5.41 0.96 4.50
CA THR A 60 6.31 1.92 5.12
C THR A 60 6.31 3.21 4.32
N LYS A 61 6.02 4.33 5.00
CA LYS A 61 6.11 5.68 4.44
C LYS A 61 7.55 6.18 4.51
N PHE A 62 8.21 6.28 3.36
CA PHE A 62 9.54 6.88 3.25
C PHE A 62 9.42 8.34 2.84
N ARG A 63 10.13 9.22 3.55
CA ARG A 63 10.27 10.61 3.15
C ARG A 63 11.40 10.72 2.12
N ARG A 64 11.09 11.23 0.94
CA ARG A 64 12.05 11.51 -0.13
C ARG A 64 12.69 12.88 0.06
#